data_AF-A0A535DMM3-F1
#
_entry.id   AF-A0A535DMM3-F1
#
_cell.length_a   1.000
_cell.length_b   1.000
_cell.length_c   1.000
_cell.angle_alpha   90.00
_cell.angle_beta   90.00
_cell.angle_gamma   90.00
#
_symmetry.space_group_name_H-M   'P 1'
#
loop_
_entity.id
_entity.type
_entity.pdbx_description
1 polymer ?
#
loop_
_entity_poly.entity_id
_entity_poly.type
_entity_poly.pdbx_seq_one_letter_code
_entity_poly.pdbx_strand_id
1 'polypeptide(L)'
;MTTEARIAFVIFFFAVWCFLGLLAWAVLAVVRRGRGALLALPLGLAAAAIAGVAVPLLGKDDAAGFFISLATALVGGVVGTAAGLLFAHVITDLRPPRGSPFDQPRER
;
A
#
# COMPACT_ATOMS: atom_id res chain seq x y z
N MET A 1 4.49 26.95 -18.41
CA MET A 1 3.40 25.99 -18.12
C MET A 1 2.37 26.66 -17.23
N THR A 2 1.09 26.58 -17.61
CA THR A 2 -0.04 27.07 -16.80
C THR A 2 -0.21 26.23 -15.53
N THR A 3 -0.84 26.78 -14.49
CA THR A 3 -1.07 26.09 -13.22
C THR A 3 -1.88 24.81 -13.39
N GLU A 4 -2.90 24.85 -14.26
CA GLU A 4 -3.76 23.70 -14.59
C GLU A 4 -2.95 22.52 -15.14
N ALA A 5 -2.01 22.79 -16.07
CA ALA A 5 -1.18 21.75 -16.64
C ALA A 5 -0.28 21.07 -15.60
N ARG A 6 0.23 21.83 -14.61
CA ARG A 6 1.05 21.26 -13.52
C ARG A 6 0.22 20.37 -12.60
N ILE A 7 -0.99 20.81 -12.26
CA ILE A 7 -1.91 20.03 -11.43
C ILE A 7 -2.28 18.73 -12.14
N ALA A 8 -2.64 18.80 -13.42
CA ALA A 8 -2.96 17.63 -14.23
C ALA A 8 -1.79 16.61 -14.26
N PHE A 9 -0.55 17.10 -14.39
CA PHE A 9 0.64 16.25 -14.37
C PHE A 9 0.83 15.53 -13.03
N VAL A 10 0.71 16.25 -11.91
CA VAL A 10 0.84 15.66 -10.57
C VAL A 10 -0.25 14.61 -10.32
N ILE A 11 -1.50 14.91 -10.71
CA ILE A 11 -2.61 13.96 -10.58
C ILE A 11 -2.36 12.71 -11.42
N PHE A 12 -1.89 12.88 -12.65
CA PHE A 12 -1.55 11.75 -13.52
C PHE A 12 -0.47 10.86 -12.90
N PHE A 13 0.61 11.45 -12.42
CA PHE A 13 1.67 10.71 -11.72
C PHE A 13 1.17 9.98 -10.49
N PHE A 14 0.38 10.68 -9.67
CA PHE A 14 -0.24 10.10 -8.49
C PHE A 14 -1.13 8.90 -8.84
N ALA A 15 -1.93 9.01 -9.90
CA ALA A 15 -2.77 7.92 -10.39
C ALA A 15 -1.92 6.73 -10.86
N VAL A 16 -0.82 6.96 -11.58
CA VAL A 16 0.09 5.92 -12.03
C VAL A 16 0.77 5.21 -10.86
N TRP A 17 1.26 5.96 -9.86
CA TRP A 17 1.87 5.36 -8.66
C TRP A 17 0.85 4.53 -7.88
N CYS A 18 -0.36 5.04 -7.70
CA CYS A 18 -1.45 4.28 -7.06
C CYS A 18 -1.80 3.02 -7.86
N PHE A 19 -1.85 3.11 -9.19
CA PHE A 19 -2.12 1.95 -10.04
C PHE A 19 -1.05 0.87 -9.89
N LEU A 20 0.23 1.25 -9.84
CA LEU A 20 1.32 0.31 -9.58
C LEU A 20 1.24 -0.30 -8.17
N GLY A 21 0.91 0.50 -7.16
CA GLY A 21 0.65 0.00 -5.81
C GLY A 21 -0.51 -0.98 -5.75
N LEU A 22 -1.60 -0.69 -6.46
CA LEU A 22 -2.77 -1.55 -6.58
C LEU A 22 -2.42 -2.87 -7.29
N LEU A 23 -1.59 -2.82 -8.33
CA LEU A 23 -1.13 -4.00 -9.06
C LEU A 23 -0.29 -4.90 -8.15
N ALA A 24 0.69 -4.33 -7.43
CA ALA A 24 1.48 -5.05 -6.45
C ALA A 24 0.61 -5.69 -5.36
N TRP A 25 -0.37 -4.93 -4.86
CA TRP A 25 -1.34 -5.42 -3.91
C TRP A 25 -2.17 -6.59 -4.46
N ALA A 26 -2.70 -6.47 -5.68
CA ALA A 26 -3.54 -7.49 -6.31
C ALA A 26 -2.79 -8.81 -6.47
N VAL A 27 -1.54 -8.76 -6.94
CA VAL A 27 -0.67 -9.95 -7.05
C VAL A 27 -0.50 -10.63 -5.69
N LEU A 28 -0.14 -9.87 -4.65
CA LEU A 28 0.04 -10.42 -3.30
C LEU A 28 -1.27 -10.94 -2.69
N ALA A 29 -2.38 -10.26 -2.93
CA ALA A 29 -3.71 -10.68 -2.47
C ALA A 29 -4.11 -12.02 -3.09
N VAL A 30 -3.86 -12.23 -4.38
CA VAL A 30 -4.10 -13.50 -5.07
C VAL A 30 -3.21 -14.61 -4.49
N VAL A 31 -1.91 -14.36 -4.33
CA VAL A 31 -0.97 -15.34 -3.75
C VAL A 31 -1.38 -15.75 -2.32
N ARG A 32 -1.87 -14.80 -1.52
CA ARG A 32 -2.32 -15.03 -0.13
C ARG A 32 -3.77 -15.50 -0.03
N ARG A 33 -4.45 -15.75 -1.16
CA ARG A 33 -5.87 -16.15 -1.23
C ARG A 33 -6.80 -15.19 -0.48
N GLY A 34 -6.52 -13.89 -0.53
CA GLY A 34 -7.33 -12.83 0.08
C GLY A 34 -7.17 -12.63 1.59
N ARG A 35 -6.36 -13.45 2.29
CA ARG A 35 -6.16 -13.32 3.75
C ARG A 35 -5.47 -12.00 4.10
N GLY A 36 -6.15 -11.13 4.85
CA GLY A 36 -5.61 -9.83 5.27
C GLY A 36 -5.50 -8.79 4.16
N ALA A 37 -6.02 -9.08 2.95
CA ALA A 37 -5.82 -8.24 1.77
C ALA A 37 -6.45 -6.84 1.93
N LEU A 38 -7.63 -6.73 2.54
CA LEU A 38 -8.32 -5.44 2.74
C LEU A 38 -7.51 -4.44 3.57
N LEU A 39 -6.81 -4.90 4.61
CA LEU A 39 -5.97 -4.03 5.45
C LEU A 39 -4.66 -3.65 4.74
N ALA A 40 -4.15 -4.50 3.87
CA ALA A 40 -2.92 -4.25 3.14
C ALA A 40 -3.07 -3.25 1.98
N LEU A 41 -4.29 -3.06 1.46
CA LEU A 41 -4.58 -2.18 0.33
C LEU A 41 -4.20 -0.71 0.59
N PRO A 42 -4.69 -0.05 1.67
CA PRO A 42 -4.34 1.35 1.92
C PRO A 42 -2.84 1.54 2.16
N LEU A 43 -2.18 0.58 2.83
CA LEU A 43 -0.73 0.62 3.05
C LEU A 43 0.07 0.46 1.75
N GLY A 44 -0.33 -0.46 0.86
CA GLY A 44 0.31 -0.65 -0.44
C GLY A 44 0.22 0.60 -1.32
N LEU A 45 -0.97 1.21 -1.40
CA LEU A 45 -1.18 2.45 -2.15
C LEU A 45 -0.37 3.62 -1.59
N ALA A 46 -0.41 3.83 -0.26
CA ALA A 46 0.32 4.91 0.39
C ALA A 46 1.84 4.75 0.20
N ALA A 47 2.37 3.54 0.40
CA ALA A 47 3.79 3.27 0.22
C ALA A 47 4.25 3.45 -1.23
N ALA A 48 3.43 3.03 -2.21
CA ALA A 48 3.72 3.26 -3.62
C ALA A 48 3.75 4.75 -3.98
N ALA A 49 2.79 5.53 -3.50
CA ALA A 49 2.75 6.97 -3.73
C ALA A 49 3.94 7.68 -3.09
N ILE A 50 4.27 7.39 -1.83
CA ILE A 50 5.42 7.98 -1.12
C ILE A 50 6.73 7.65 -1.85
N ALA A 51 6.93 6.39 -2.22
CA ALA A 51 8.14 5.95 -2.91
C ALA A 51 8.25 6.53 -4.33
N GLY A 52 7.13 6.70 -5.04
CA GLY A 52 7.08 7.34 -6.36
C GLY A 52 7.41 8.83 -6.30
N VAL A 53 6.84 9.56 -5.33
CA VAL A 53 7.08 10.99 -5.09
C VAL A 53 8.53 11.27 -4.67
N ALA A 54 9.19 10.33 -3.97
CA ALA A 54 10.55 10.55 -3.49
C ALA A 54 11.55 10.87 -4.63
N VAL A 55 11.35 10.32 -5.83
CA VAL A 55 12.29 10.50 -6.95
C VAL A 55 12.30 11.93 -7.51
N PRO A 56 11.15 12.55 -7.88
CA PRO A 56 11.14 13.96 -8.26
C PRO A 56 11.54 14.88 -7.09
N LEU A 57 11.22 14.52 -5.84
CA LEU A 57 11.71 15.30 -4.68
C LEU A 57 13.23 15.30 -4.53
N LEU A 58 13.91 14.25 -5.02
CA LEU A 58 15.37 14.18 -5.09
C LEU A 58 15.95 14.95 -6.29
N GLY A 59 15.12 15.65 -7.06
CA GLY A 59 15.53 16.53 -8.16
C GLY A 59 15.85 15.81 -9.47
N LYS A 60 15.39 14.56 -9.64
CA LYS A 60 15.60 13.80 -10.87
C LYS A 60 14.40 13.93 -11.80
N ASP A 61 14.41 15.00 -12.60
CA ASP A 61 13.27 15.40 -13.44
C ASP A 61 13.39 14.95 -14.91
N ASP A 62 14.40 14.15 -15.23
CA ASP A 62 14.64 13.62 -16.58
C ASP A 62 13.80 12.37 -16.89
N ALA A 63 13.81 11.94 -18.16
CA ALA A 63 13.20 10.68 -18.59
C ALA A 63 13.66 9.46 -17.76
N ALA A 64 14.92 9.42 -17.33
CA ALA A 64 15.40 8.38 -16.42
C ALA A 64 14.75 8.47 -15.02
N GLY A 65 14.53 9.68 -14.51
CA GLY A 65 13.82 9.92 -13.25
C GLY A 65 12.39 9.39 -13.27
N PHE A 66 11.71 9.52 -14.42
CA PHE A 66 10.39 8.93 -14.62
C PHE A 66 10.39 7.40 -14.43
N PHE A 67 11.28 6.67 -15.09
CA PHE A 67 11.35 5.21 -14.96
C PHE A 67 11.78 4.77 -13.55
N ILE A 68 12.67 5.52 -12.90
CA ILE A 68 13.07 5.24 -11.52
C ILE A 68 11.89 5.47 -10.58
N SER A 69 11.10 6.54 -10.76
CA SER A 69 9.88 6.82 -9.98
C SER A 69 8.83 5.71 -10.10
N LEU A 70 8.65 5.16 -11.31
CA LEU A 70 7.78 4.00 -11.52
C LEU A 70 8.30 2.76 -10.79
N ALA A 71 9.61 2.48 -10.90
CA ALA A 71 10.23 1.34 -10.24
C ALA A 71 10.14 1.45 -8.71
N THR A 72 10.43 2.63 -8.13
CA THR A 72 10.32 2.85 -6.69
C THR A 72 8.88 2.77 -6.23
N ALA A 73 7.92 3.29 -6.98
CA ALA A 73 6.49 3.15 -6.66
C ALA A 73 6.06 1.68 -6.62
N LEU A 74 6.50 0.87 -7.59
CA LEU A 74 6.19 -0.56 -7.59
C LEU A 74 6.82 -1.28 -6.39
N VAL A 75 8.11 -1.05 -6.12
CA VAL A 75 8.81 -1.63 -4.97
C VAL A 75 8.17 -1.19 -3.65
N GLY A 76 7.86 0.11 -3.52
CA GLY A 76 7.15 0.66 -2.37
C GLY A 76 5.78 0.01 -2.18
N GLY A 77 5.03 -0.20 -3.26
CA GLY A 77 3.75 -0.91 -3.24
C GLY A 77 3.86 -2.36 -2.77
N VAL A 78 4.87 -3.10 -3.24
CA VAL A 78 5.14 -4.48 -2.79
C VAL A 78 5.48 -4.50 -1.30
N VAL A 79 6.42 -3.65 -0.87
CA VAL A 79 6.87 -3.57 0.52
C VAL A 79 5.73 -3.14 1.45
N GLY A 80 4.99 -2.10 1.08
CA GLY A 80 3.85 -1.60 1.86
C GLY A 80 2.72 -2.63 1.97
N THR A 81 2.43 -3.34 0.89
CA THR A 81 1.46 -4.44 0.92
C THR A 81 1.94 -5.56 1.84
N ALA A 82 3.21 -5.98 1.72
CA ALA A 82 3.77 -7.03 2.57
C ALA A 82 3.74 -6.65 4.06
N ALA A 83 4.08 -5.39 4.38
CA ALA A 83 3.97 -4.85 5.74
C ALA A 83 2.52 -4.86 6.24
N GLY A 84 1.56 -4.45 5.41
CA GLY A 84 0.14 -4.49 5.77
C GLY A 84 -0.40 -5.90 6.02
N LEU A 85 0.08 -6.89 5.25
CA LEU A 85 -0.26 -8.31 5.48
C LEU A 85 0.35 -8.87 6.77
N LEU A 86 1.57 -8.46 7.12
CA LEU A 86 2.20 -8.81 8.39
C LEU A 86 1.45 -8.19 9.56
N PHE A 87 1.09 -6.92 9.44
CA PHE A 87 0.30 -6.21 10.45
C PHE A 87 -1.08 -6.87 10.68
N ALA A 88 -1.73 -7.31 9.59
CA ALA A 88 -2.98 -8.05 9.68
C ALA A 88 -2.82 -9.38 10.46
N HIS A 89 -1.71 -10.09 10.29
CA HIS A 89 -1.40 -11.30 11.08
C HIS A 89 -1.26 -10.97 12.58
N VAL A 90 -0.47 -9.95 12.91
CA VAL A 90 -0.26 -9.54 14.30
C VAL A 90 -1.58 -9.17 14.99
N ILE A 91 -2.47 -8.45 14.30
CA ILE A 91 -3.79 -8.11 14.85
C ILE A 91 -4.64 -9.36 15.08
N THR A 92 -4.63 -10.32 14.16
CA THR A 92 -5.42 -11.55 14.33
C THR A 92 -4.92 -12.42 15.47
N ASP A 93 -3.62 -12.43 15.75
CA ASP A 93 -3.02 -13.19 16.85
C ASP A 93 -3.32 -12.57 18.23
N LEU A 94 -3.58 -11.26 18.30
CA LEU A 94 -4.00 -10.56 19.52
C LEU A 94 -5.46 -10.83 19.90
N ARG A 95 -6.24 -11.50 19.04
CA ARG A 95 -7.63 -11.86 19.35
C ARG A 95 -7.64 -13.04 20.32
N PRO A 96 -8.19 -12.91 21.55
CA PRO A 96 -8.24 -14.02 22.48
C PRO A 96 -9.01 -15.20 21.87
N PRO A 97 -8.64 -16.46 22.22
CA PRO A 97 -9.33 -17.64 21.73
C PRO A 97 -10.83 -17.53 21.99
N ARG A 98 -11.65 -17.83 20.97
CA ARG A 98 -13.10 -17.99 21.17
C ARG A 98 -13.32 -19.10 22.21
N GLY A 99 -14.04 -18.81 23.29
CA GLY A 99 -14.19 -19.71 24.44
C GLY A 99 -13.26 -19.37 25.60
N SER A 100 -12.79 -18.12 25.70
CA SER A 100 -12.07 -17.67 26.89
C SER A 100 -12.97 -17.81 28.13
N PRO A 101 -12.42 -18.04 29.33
CA PRO A 101 -13.22 -18.13 30.57
C PRO A 101 -14.10 -16.89 30.85
N PHE A 102 -13.84 -15.78 30.15
CA PHE A 102 -14.60 -14.54 30.20
C PHE A 102 -15.84 -14.53 29.29
N ASP A 103 -15.99 -15.51 28.38
CA ASP A 103 -17.17 -15.67 27.50
C ASP A 103 -18.33 -16.42 28.19
N GLN A 104 -18.12 -16.99 29.39
CA GLN A 104 -19.23 -17.60 30.11
C GLN A 104 -20.17 -16.51 30.63
N PRO A 105 -21.49 -16.59 30.32
CA PRO A 105 -22.47 -15.79 31.04
C PRO A 105 -22.30 -16.14 32.50
N ARG A 106 -22.09 -15.13 33.36
CA ARG A 106 -22.20 -15.34 34.81
C ARG A 106 -23.67 -15.61 35.10
N GLU A 107 -24.12 -16.85 34.90
CA GLU A 107 -25.38 -17.32 35.44
C GLU A 107 -25.28 -17.18 36.96
N ARG A 108 -26.06 -16.23 37.49
CA ARG A 108 -26.28 -15.98 38.90
C ARG A 108 -27.60 -16.60 39.30
#